data_AF-A0A3R6J1W1-F1
#
_entry.id   AF-A0A3R6J1W1-F1
#
_cell.length_a   1.000
_cell.length_b   1.000
_cell.length_c   1.000
_cell.angle_alpha   90.00
_cell.angle_beta   90.00
_cell.angle_gamma   90.00
#
_symmetry.space_group_name_H-M   'P 1'
#
loop_
_entity.id
_entity.type
_entity.pdbx_description
1 polymer ?
#
loop_
_entity_poly.entity_id
_entity_poly.type
_entity_poly.pdbx_seq_one_letter_code
_entity_poly.pdbx_strand_id
1 'polypeptide(L)'
;MTASEFIAQHTGICYCEAVIAPDGNIEYAIPGHVYKLIEVANESRDKLDRMMPMRAAPLHWLIEHTGYGAVWYDQFILPHHYTDKQIQVLQELCDAGIIADSSTGITSAEKTICKMLDEFEKTGDESLFEQMPKKKCIAIRKSE
;
A
#
# COMPACT_ATOMS: atom_id res chain seq x y z
N MET A 1 7.57 13.20 -4.93
CA MET A 1 8.32 14.21 -4.14
C MET A 1 8.90 13.53 -2.91
N THR A 2 9.88 14.13 -2.24
CA THR A 2 10.41 13.62 -0.96
C THR A 2 9.41 13.86 0.17
N ALA A 3 9.55 13.16 1.31
CA ALA A 3 8.65 13.37 2.44
C ALA A 3 8.77 14.79 3.02
N SER A 4 9.99 15.33 3.12
CA SER A 4 10.21 16.71 3.56
C SER A 4 9.49 17.75 2.69
N GLU A 5 9.51 17.58 1.37
CA GLU A 5 8.77 18.45 0.44
C GLU A 5 7.26 18.31 0.64
N PHE A 6 6.78 17.08 0.82
CA PHE A 6 5.37 16.80 1.08
C PHE A 6 4.90 17.46 2.39
N ILE A 7 5.66 17.28 3.48
CA ILE A 7 5.40 17.88 4.79
C ILE A 7 5.34 19.41 4.68
N ALA A 8 6.30 20.02 4.00
CA ALA A 8 6.35 21.48 3.84
C ALA A 8 5.15 22.04 3.06
N GLN A 9 4.57 21.26 2.14
CA GLN A 9 3.40 21.64 1.35
C GLN A 9 2.07 21.22 2.01
N HIS A 10 2.13 20.44 3.09
CA HIS A 10 0.94 19.91 3.74
C HIS A 10 0.27 20.97 4.62
N THR A 11 -0.95 21.34 4.25
CA THR A 11 -1.75 22.34 4.97
C THR A 11 -2.97 21.74 5.68
N GLY A 12 -3.24 20.46 5.44
CA GLY A 12 -4.33 19.73 6.09
C GLY A 12 -4.02 19.49 7.56
N ILE A 13 -5.01 19.73 8.42
CA ILE A 13 -4.93 19.34 9.84
C ILE A 13 -5.66 18.02 9.98
N CYS A 14 -4.99 17.02 10.55
CA CYS A 14 -5.54 15.69 10.78
C CYS A 14 -6.12 15.01 9.52
N TYR A 15 -5.53 15.29 8.36
CA TYR A 15 -5.93 14.71 7.09
C TYR A 15 -4.70 14.36 6.28
N CYS A 16 -4.50 13.09 5.96
CA CYS A 16 -3.50 12.67 5.00
C CYS A 16 -4.15 11.63 4.10
N GLU A 17 -4.05 11.82 2.79
CA GLU A 17 -4.35 10.77 1.80
C GLU A 17 -3.22 10.78 0.77
N ALA A 18 -2.33 9.80 0.88
CA ALA A 18 -1.11 9.74 0.07
C ALA A 18 -0.78 8.31 -0.36
N VAL A 19 0.06 8.20 -1.37
CA VAL A 19 0.74 6.95 -1.75
C VAL A 19 2.25 7.10 -1.60
N ILE A 20 2.94 6.03 -1.22
CA ILE A 20 4.39 6.01 -1.07
C ILE A 20 4.98 4.96 -2.03
N ALA A 21 5.79 5.42 -2.98
CA ALA A 21 6.53 4.60 -3.93
C ALA A 21 7.60 3.74 -3.24
N PRO A 22 8.06 2.64 -3.87
CA PRO A 22 9.14 1.79 -3.33
C PRO A 22 10.44 2.52 -3.01
N ASP A 23 10.75 3.59 -3.74
CA ASP A 23 11.95 4.41 -3.54
C ASP A 23 11.81 5.48 -2.44
N GLY A 24 10.62 5.60 -1.83
CA GLY A 24 10.31 6.59 -0.81
C GLY A 24 9.75 7.91 -1.35
N ASN A 25 9.52 8.03 -2.67
CA ASN A 25 8.73 9.15 -3.17
C ASN A 25 7.29 9.07 -2.66
N ILE A 26 6.74 10.20 -2.24
CA ILE A 26 5.36 10.34 -1.79
C ILE A 26 4.59 11.27 -2.72
N GLU A 27 3.29 10.99 -2.90
CA GLU A 27 2.35 11.82 -3.66
C GLU A 27 0.96 11.78 -3.01
N TYR A 28 0.18 12.85 -3.17
CA TYR A 28 -1.22 12.84 -2.75
C TYR A 28 -2.04 11.82 -3.55
N ALA A 29 -2.92 11.10 -2.85
CA ALA A 29 -3.81 10.12 -3.42
C ALA A 29 -5.13 10.75 -3.91
N ILE A 30 -5.06 11.79 -4.74
CA ILE A 30 -6.25 12.50 -5.24
C ILE A 30 -6.59 12.01 -6.65
N PRO A 31 -7.85 11.67 -6.98
CA PRO A 31 -9.07 11.78 -6.15
C PRO A 31 -9.30 10.59 -5.18
N GLY A 32 -8.42 9.58 -5.19
CA GLY A 32 -8.43 8.50 -4.20
C GLY A 32 -7.27 7.52 -4.47
N HIS A 33 -6.93 6.68 -3.49
CA HIS A 33 -5.82 5.73 -3.60
C HIS A 33 -5.94 4.78 -4.80
N VAL A 34 -7.13 4.25 -5.07
CA VAL A 34 -7.33 3.35 -6.23
C VAL A 34 -7.01 4.06 -7.55
N TYR A 35 -7.47 5.29 -7.73
CA TYR A 35 -7.22 6.06 -8.94
C TYR A 35 -5.75 6.42 -9.10
N LYS A 36 -5.10 6.87 -8.02
CA LYS A 36 -3.67 7.16 -8.03
C LYS A 36 -2.84 5.90 -8.28
N LEU A 37 -3.20 4.76 -7.70
CA LEU A 37 -2.51 3.49 -7.93
C LEU A 37 -2.66 2.99 -9.39
N ILE A 38 -3.81 3.21 -10.01
CA ILE A 38 -4.01 2.93 -11.45
C ILE A 38 -3.10 3.82 -12.31
N GLU A 39 -2.99 5.11 -11.96
CA GLU A 39 -2.13 6.07 -12.66
C GLU A 39 -0.66 5.66 -12.59
N VAL A 40 -0.14 5.38 -11.38
CA VAL A 40 1.28 5.02 -11.19
C VAL A 40 1.62 3.61 -11.67
N ALA A 41 0.63 2.72 -11.83
CA ALA A 41 0.84 1.43 -12.49
C ALA A 41 1.32 1.61 -13.94
N ASN A 42 0.98 2.75 -14.57
CA ASN A 42 1.36 3.06 -15.95
C ASN A 42 0.93 1.96 -16.95
N GLU A 43 -0.23 1.36 -16.68
CA GLU A 43 -0.89 0.35 -17.51
C GLU A 43 -2.28 0.82 -17.92
N SER A 44 -2.79 0.32 -19.06
CA SER A 44 -4.17 0.62 -19.44
C SER A 44 -5.17 0.00 -18.46
N ARG A 45 -6.31 0.65 -18.28
CA ARG A 45 -7.40 0.14 -17.43
C ARG A 45 -7.82 -1.27 -17.82
N ASP A 46 -7.99 -1.52 -19.13
CA ASP A 46 -8.34 -2.84 -19.67
C ASP A 46 -7.31 -3.91 -19.33
N LYS A 47 -6.02 -3.56 -19.29
CA LYS A 47 -4.96 -4.50 -18.92
C LYS A 47 -5.06 -4.85 -17.44
N LEU A 48 -5.21 -3.85 -16.58
CA LEU A 48 -5.38 -4.05 -15.15
C LEU A 48 -6.62 -4.89 -14.83
N ASP A 49 -7.76 -4.60 -15.48
CA ASP A 49 -9.01 -5.35 -15.28
C ASP A 49 -8.90 -6.81 -15.73
N ARG A 50 -8.09 -7.12 -16.75
CA ARG A 50 -7.81 -8.51 -17.16
C ARG A 50 -6.86 -9.24 -16.22
N MET A 51 -5.96 -8.51 -15.56
CA MET A 51 -4.99 -9.08 -14.63
C MET A 51 -5.56 -9.27 -13.23
N MET A 52 -6.53 -8.46 -12.84
CA MET A 52 -7.11 -8.45 -11.50
C MET A 52 -8.30 -9.42 -11.43
N PRO A 53 -8.22 -10.50 -10.64
CA PRO A 53 -9.32 -11.43 -10.51
C PRO A 53 -10.55 -10.75 -9.91
N MET A 54 -11.75 -11.14 -10.35
CA MET A 54 -13.03 -10.57 -9.86
C MET A 54 -13.21 -10.63 -8.34
N ARG A 55 -12.55 -11.61 -7.68
CA ARG A 55 -12.60 -11.79 -6.22
C ARG A 55 -11.66 -10.85 -5.46
N ALA A 56 -10.72 -10.21 -6.14
CA ALA A 56 -9.66 -9.44 -5.51
C ALA A 56 -10.21 -8.13 -4.93
N ALA A 57 -9.75 -7.75 -3.74
CA ALA A 57 -9.93 -6.41 -3.22
C ALA A 57 -9.06 -5.40 -4.03
N PRO A 58 -9.65 -4.48 -4.82
CA PRO A 58 -8.88 -3.74 -5.84
C PRO A 58 -7.73 -2.90 -5.28
N LEU A 59 -7.96 -2.19 -4.18
CA LEU A 59 -6.95 -1.39 -3.50
C LEU A 59 -5.74 -2.25 -3.07
N HIS A 60 -6.02 -3.36 -2.39
CA HIS A 60 -5.01 -4.28 -1.89
C HIS A 60 -4.23 -4.95 -3.02
N TRP A 61 -4.90 -5.33 -4.10
CA TRP A 61 -4.27 -5.91 -5.27
C TRP A 61 -3.38 -4.89 -5.98
N LEU A 62 -3.82 -3.65 -6.14
CA LEU A 62 -3.05 -2.57 -6.78
C LEU A 62 -1.82 -2.18 -5.97
N ILE A 63 -1.92 -2.13 -4.64
CA ILE A 63 -0.78 -1.93 -3.72
C ILE A 63 0.31 -2.97 -3.99
N GLU A 64 -0.04 -4.26 -4.06
CA GLU A 64 0.93 -5.31 -4.33
C GLU A 64 1.39 -5.33 -5.79
N HIS A 65 0.54 -4.95 -6.74
CA HIS A 65 0.89 -4.87 -8.14
C HIS A 65 1.92 -3.78 -8.43
N THR A 66 1.76 -2.61 -7.83
CA THR A 66 2.61 -1.42 -8.04
C THR A 66 3.80 -1.38 -7.09
N GLY A 67 3.70 -2.03 -5.93
CA GLY A 67 4.66 -1.90 -4.84
C GLY A 67 4.50 -0.60 -4.03
N TYR A 68 3.48 0.20 -4.30
CA TYR A 68 3.21 1.43 -3.56
C TYR A 68 2.44 1.14 -2.27
N GLY A 69 2.71 1.90 -1.22
CA GLY A 69 1.90 1.95 -0.01
C GLY A 69 0.78 2.98 -0.13
N ALA A 70 -0.35 2.74 0.55
CA ALA A 70 -1.45 3.68 0.71
C ALA A 70 -1.49 4.20 2.16
N VAL A 71 -1.61 5.50 2.34
CA VAL A 71 -1.54 6.17 3.64
C VAL A 71 -2.78 7.03 3.85
N TRP A 72 -3.39 6.87 5.02
CA TRP A 72 -4.40 7.74 5.59
C TRP A 72 -3.83 8.47 6.81
N TYR A 73 -4.64 9.31 7.45
CA TYR A 73 -4.23 10.00 8.67
C TYR A 73 -3.86 9.05 9.82
N ASP A 74 -4.63 8.00 10.07
CA ASP A 74 -4.50 7.13 11.25
C ASP A 74 -4.05 5.70 10.92
N GLN A 75 -3.98 5.36 9.64
CA GLN A 75 -3.63 4.02 9.19
C GLN A 75 -2.95 4.01 7.83
N PHE A 76 -2.30 2.90 7.51
CA PHE A 76 -1.68 2.69 6.21
C PHE A 76 -1.69 1.22 5.78
N ILE A 77 -1.55 0.99 4.48
CA ILE A 77 -1.43 -0.34 3.89
C ILE A 77 -0.16 -0.35 3.04
N LEU A 78 0.75 -1.28 3.30
CA LEU A 78 1.96 -1.48 2.52
C LEU A 78 1.86 -2.77 1.68
N PRO A 79 2.64 -2.92 0.60
CA PRO A 79 2.77 -4.23 -0.06
C PRO A 79 3.42 -5.26 0.89
N HIS A 80 3.25 -6.55 0.60
CA HIS A 80 3.85 -7.63 1.40
C HIS A 80 5.38 -7.51 1.51
N HIS A 81 5.99 -7.03 0.43
CA HIS A 81 7.41 -6.74 0.31
C HIS A 81 7.64 -5.23 0.22
N TYR A 82 7.34 -4.52 1.31
CA TYR A 82 7.63 -3.09 1.43
C TYR A 82 9.13 -2.82 1.63
N THR A 83 9.55 -1.60 1.33
CA THR A 83 10.94 -1.17 1.44
C THR A 83 11.20 -0.40 2.73
N ASP A 84 12.46 -0.38 3.18
CA ASP A 84 12.88 0.45 4.31
C ASP A 84 12.62 1.95 4.05
N LYS A 85 12.67 2.37 2.77
CA LYS A 85 12.36 3.74 2.36
C LYS A 85 10.89 4.08 2.60
N GLN A 86 9.97 3.15 2.36
CA GLN A 86 8.56 3.36 2.67
C GLN A 86 8.32 3.51 4.18
N ILE A 87 9.01 2.72 5.02
CA ILE A 87 8.96 2.87 6.48
C ILE A 87 9.55 4.19 6.93
N GLN A 88 10.69 4.59 6.35
CA GLN A 88 11.33 5.88 6.65
C GLN A 88 10.37 7.06 6.39
N VAL A 89 9.67 7.07 5.26
CA VAL A 89 8.68 8.11 4.95
C VAL A 89 7.55 8.12 5.98
N LEU A 90 7.00 6.97 6.36
CA LEU A 90 5.95 6.91 7.38
C LEU A 90 6.42 7.47 8.73
N GLN A 91 7.67 7.17 9.11
CA GLN A 91 8.27 7.72 10.33
C GLN A 91 8.39 9.26 10.25
N GLU A 92 8.90 9.78 9.14
CA GLU A 92 9.03 11.23 8.91
C GLU A 92 7.66 11.95 8.96
N LEU A 93 6.62 11.34 8.38
CA LEU A 93 5.26 11.88 8.45
C LEU A 93 4.69 11.86 9.89
N CYS A 94 4.96 10.81 10.66
CA CYS A 94 4.50 10.66 12.04
C CYS A 94 5.18 11.69 12.95
N ASP A 95 6.50 11.83 12.82
CA ASP A 95 7.31 12.80 13.59
C ASP A 95 6.86 14.24 13.31
N ALA A 96 6.56 14.55 12.04
CA ALA A 96 6.01 15.84 11.63
C ALA A 96 4.52 16.04 12.01
N GLY A 97 3.84 15.03 12.54
CA GLY A 97 2.43 15.09 12.92
C GLY A 97 1.45 15.14 11.74
N ILE A 98 1.89 14.77 10.54
CA ILE A 98 1.04 14.68 9.33
C ILE A 98 0.12 13.46 9.41
N ILE A 99 0.64 12.36 9.95
CA ILE A 99 -0.17 11.19 10.35
C ILE A 99 -0.20 11.09 11.87
N ALA A 100 -1.19 10.38 12.41
CA ALA A 100 -1.40 10.22 13.83
C ALA A 100 -0.21 9.52 14.50
N ASP A 101 0.07 9.88 15.75
CA ASP A 101 0.95 9.07 16.58
C ASP A 101 0.31 7.70 16.82
N SER A 102 1.14 6.66 16.89
CA SER A 102 0.69 5.26 16.94
C SER A 102 -0.15 4.84 15.73
N SER A 103 0.06 5.46 14.56
CA SER A 103 -0.52 5.00 13.29
C SER A 103 -0.19 3.53 13.06
N THR A 104 -1.21 2.73 12.77
CA THR A 104 -1.05 1.29 12.52
C THR A 104 -1.28 0.97 11.07
N GLY A 105 -0.57 -0.02 10.57
CA GLY A 105 -0.76 -0.49 9.21
C GLY A 105 -0.64 -1.97 9.06
N ILE A 106 -1.05 -2.41 7.88
CA ILE A 106 -1.09 -3.82 7.51
C ILE A 106 -0.39 -4.02 6.19
N THR A 107 0.16 -5.21 5.97
CA THR A 107 0.65 -5.59 4.63
C THR A 107 -0.45 -6.23 3.79
N SER A 108 -0.52 -5.86 2.51
CA SER A 108 -1.34 -6.53 1.49
C SER A 108 -0.56 -7.65 0.81
N ALA A 109 -1.18 -8.82 0.65
CA ALA A 109 -0.67 -9.93 -0.16
C ALA A 109 -1.75 -10.47 -1.11
N GLU A 110 -2.71 -9.61 -1.48
CA GLU A 110 -3.92 -9.94 -2.22
C GLU A 110 -3.67 -10.54 -3.61
N LYS A 111 -2.75 -9.96 -4.38
CA LYS A 111 -2.33 -10.47 -5.70
C LYS A 111 -1.64 -11.82 -5.56
N THR A 112 -0.83 -12.03 -4.52
CA THR A 112 -0.22 -13.35 -4.25
C THR A 112 -1.27 -14.38 -3.85
N ILE A 113 -2.17 -14.04 -2.93
CA ILE A 113 -3.26 -14.92 -2.47
C ILE A 113 -4.17 -15.29 -3.65
N CYS A 114 -4.56 -14.32 -4.48
CA CYS A 114 -5.39 -14.57 -5.65
C CYS A 114 -4.71 -15.54 -6.64
N LYS A 115 -3.40 -15.40 -6.88
CA LYS A 115 -2.65 -16.35 -7.72
C LYS A 115 -2.66 -17.77 -7.13
N MET A 116 -2.47 -17.90 -5.82
CA MET A 116 -2.52 -19.21 -5.15
C MET A 116 -3.91 -19.82 -5.24
N LEU A 117 -4.98 -19.04 -5.11
CA LEU A 117 -6.35 -19.52 -5.28
C LEU A 117 -6.64 -19.95 -6.72
N ASP A 118 -6.20 -19.18 -7.71
CA ASP A 118 -6.34 -19.54 -9.13
C ASP A 118 -5.53 -20.81 -9.48
N GLU A 119 -4.42 -21.07 -8.79
CA GLU A 119 -3.63 -22.28 -8.94
C GLU A 119 -4.32 -23.48 -8.26
N PHE A 120 -4.79 -23.31 -7.03
CA PHE A 120 -5.58 -24.30 -6.31
C PHE A 120 -6.81 -24.75 -7.12
N GLU A 121 -7.54 -23.82 -7.72
CA GLU A 121 -8.71 -24.15 -8.56
C GLU A 121 -8.37 -24.99 -9.80
N LYS A 122 -7.12 -24.93 -10.28
CA LYS A 122 -6.65 -25.72 -11.43
C LYS A 122 -6.09 -27.06 -11.03
N THR A 123 -5.43 -27.16 -9.88
CA THR A 123 -4.64 -28.34 -9.49
C THR A 123 -5.27 -29.15 -8.36
N GLY A 124 -6.10 -28.54 -7.53
CA GLY A 124 -6.59 -29.11 -6.27
C GLY A 124 -5.52 -29.25 -5.19
N ASP A 125 -4.35 -28.60 -5.34
CA ASP A 125 -3.23 -28.73 -4.40
C ASP A 125 -3.46 -27.92 -3.11
N GLU A 126 -3.90 -28.59 -2.06
CA GLU A 126 -4.12 -27.97 -0.74
C GLU A 126 -2.83 -27.49 -0.06
N SER A 127 -1.64 -27.97 -0.46
CA SER A 127 -0.37 -27.52 0.13
C SER A 127 -0.07 -26.03 -0.11
N LEU A 128 -0.76 -25.42 -1.08
CA LEU A 128 -0.71 -23.98 -1.34
C LEU A 128 -1.22 -23.15 -0.15
N PHE A 129 -2.15 -23.69 0.66
CA PHE A 129 -2.68 -22.99 1.84
C PHE A 129 -1.64 -22.89 2.97
N GLU A 130 -0.72 -23.85 3.07
CA GLU A 130 0.38 -23.81 4.04
C GLU A 130 1.39 -22.69 3.72
N GLN A 131 1.46 -22.31 2.44
CA GLN A 131 2.35 -21.28 1.91
C GLN A 131 1.72 -19.89 1.91
N MET A 132 0.46 -19.76 2.36
CA MET A 132 -0.25 -18.48 2.30
C MET A 132 0.49 -17.38 3.10
N PRO A 133 0.71 -16.21 2.48
CA PRO A 133 1.42 -15.12 3.12
C PRO A 133 0.62 -14.62 4.32
N LYS A 134 1.28 -14.57 5.49
CA LYS A 134 0.68 -14.01 6.70
C LYS A 134 0.63 -12.49 6.59
N LYS A 135 -0.52 -11.92 6.97
CA LYS A 135 -0.69 -10.48 7.14
C LYS A 135 0.19 -10.00 8.29
N LYS A 136 1.06 -9.03 8.03
CA LYS A 136 1.89 -8.39 9.05
C LYS A 136 1.21 -7.11 9.53
N CYS A 137 1.27 -6.85 10.83
CA CYS A 137 0.87 -5.58 11.42
C CYS A 137 2.12 -4.75 11.71
N ILE A 138 2.05 -3.45 11.43
CA ILE A 138 3.14 -2.48 11.59
C ILE A 138 2.58 -1.35 12.44
N ALA A 139 3.37 -0.82 13.36
CA ALA A 139 3.03 0.36 14.13
C ALA A 139 4.16 1.37 14.01
N ILE A 140 3.82 2.62 13.71
CA ILE A 140 4.75 3.76 13.69
C ILE A 140 4.37 4.68 14.84
N ARG A 141 5.37 5.15 15.59
CA ARG A 141 5.22 6.06 16.71
C ARG A 141 6.20 7.20 16.57
N LYS A 142 5.88 8.34 17.15
CA LYS A 142 6.82 9.46 17.18
C LYS A 142 8.15 9.04 17.82
N SER A 143 9.25 9.47 17.21
CA SER A 143 10.58 9.38 17.78
C SER A 143 10.67 10.22 19.07
N GLU A 144 11.35 9.70 20.09
CA GLU A 144 11.61 10.41 21.37
C GLU A 144 12.61 11.56 21.22
#